data_AF-A0A7Y3XB07-F1
#
_entry.id   AF-A0A7Y3XB07-F1
#
_cell.length_a   1.000
_cell.length_b   1.000
_cell.length_c   1.000
_cell.angle_alpha   90.00
_cell.angle_beta   90.00
_cell.angle_gamma   90.00
#
_symmetry.space_group_name_H-M   'P 1'
#
loop_
_entity.id
_entity.type
_entity.pdbx_description
1 polymer ?
#
loop_
_entity_poly.entity_id
_entity_poly.type
_entity_poly.pdbx_seq_one_letter_code
_entity_poly.pdbx_strand_id
1 'polypeptide(L)'
;MDYYKIPSSIYRSQPFKQRYVLIYGRREEAVSNDTLARKRGHVEREHETYMTYDRLVPDYMLKNEMCVKREDDGYKVISVPPTLEITHLSMMHPSLAKIYSYFRDMNIAIRNNKYLSNEQEEFLIRRWQYWYNWAKELPP
;
A
#
# COMPACT_ATOMS: atom_id res chain seq x y z
N MET A 1 1.22 -15.06 -9.94
CA MET A 1 0.85 -14.76 -8.54
C MET A 1 1.91 -15.23 -7.57
N ASP A 2 2.32 -16.50 -7.68
CA ASP A 2 3.40 -17.05 -6.85
C ASP A 2 4.74 -16.33 -7.04
N TYR A 3 5.00 -15.81 -8.24
CA TYR A 3 6.13 -14.90 -8.51
C TYR A 3 6.15 -13.66 -7.60
N TYR A 4 4.97 -13.11 -7.27
CA TYR A 4 4.82 -11.97 -6.36
C TYR A 4 4.68 -12.40 -4.88
N LYS A 5 4.67 -13.71 -4.60
CA LYS A 5 4.48 -14.32 -3.27
C LYS A 5 3.25 -13.77 -2.51
N ILE A 6 2.21 -13.34 -3.23
CA ILE A 6 0.94 -12.91 -2.60
C ILE A 6 0.29 -14.16 -1.99
N PRO A 7 -0.11 -14.14 -0.70
CA PRO A 7 -0.76 -15.27 -0.06
C PRO A 7 -1.95 -15.78 -0.88
N SER A 8 -2.00 -17.09 -1.12
CA SER A 8 -3.04 -17.72 -1.96
C SER A 8 -4.45 -17.54 -1.42
N SER A 9 -4.58 -17.36 -0.10
CA SER A 9 -5.85 -17.01 0.55
C SER A 9 -6.46 -15.70 0.03
N ILE A 10 -5.64 -14.75 -0.42
CA ILE A 10 -6.09 -13.43 -0.88
C ILE A 10 -6.66 -13.50 -2.30
N TYR A 11 -5.92 -14.09 -3.24
CA TYR A 11 -6.36 -14.12 -4.64
C TYR A 11 -7.30 -15.29 -4.99
N ARG A 12 -7.45 -16.28 -4.10
CA ARG A 12 -8.46 -17.34 -4.27
C ARG A 12 -9.86 -16.92 -3.79
N SER A 13 -9.95 -15.95 -2.88
CA SER A 13 -11.21 -15.48 -2.32
C SER A 13 -11.78 -14.25 -3.04
N GLN A 14 -10.95 -13.51 -3.78
CA GLN A 14 -11.40 -12.36 -4.58
C GLN A 14 -10.76 -12.37 -5.98
N PRO A 15 -11.49 -11.92 -7.02
CA PRO A 15 -10.93 -11.78 -8.35
C PRO A 15 -9.83 -10.71 -8.33
N PHE A 16 -8.57 -11.16 -8.41
CA PHE A 16 -7.43 -10.26 -8.51
C PHE A 16 -7.21 -9.85 -9.97
N LYS A 17 -7.23 -8.55 -10.23
CA LYS A 17 -6.89 -7.98 -11.55
C LYS A 17 -5.65 -7.11 -11.41
N GLN A 18 -4.55 -7.56 -12.00
CA GLN A 18 -3.32 -6.77 -12.04
C GLN A 18 -3.52 -5.57 -12.98
N ARG A 19 -3.15 -4.37 -12.52
CA ARG A 19 -3.10 -3.16 -13.34
C ARG A 19 -1.72 -2.52 -13.18
N TYR A 20 -1.14 -2.09 -14.28
CA TYR A 20 0.12 -1.37 -14.30
C TYR A 20 -0.17 0.09 -14.61
N VAL A 21 0.11 0.98 -13.67
CA VAL A 21 -0.03 2.43 -13.89
C VAL A 21 1.37 3.02 -14.02
N LEU A 22 1.73 3.45 -15.23
CA LEU A 22 3.01 4.09 -15.49
C LEU A 22 2.82 5.61 -15.42
N ILE A 23 3.39 6.21 -14.38
CA ILE A 23 3.34 7.66 -14.17
C ILE A 23 4.60 8.29 -14.75
N TYR A 24 4.46 9.13 -15.78
CA TYR A 24 5.60 9.78 -16.43
C TYR A 24 5.25 11.17 -17.01
N GLY A 25 6.09 12.15 -16.70
CA GLY A 25 6.05 13.50 -17.27
C GLY A 25 4.83 14.34 -16.87
N ARG A 26 4.86 15.61 -17.28
CA ARG A 26 3.70 16.52 -17.18
C ARG A 26 2.75 16.32 -18.35
N ARG A 27 1.51 16.75 -18.19
CA ARG A 27 0.50 16.75 -19.26
C ARG A 27 0.91 17.67 -20.40
N GLU A 28 1.47 18.83 -20.09
CA GLU A 28 1.92 19.82 -21.07
C GLU A 28 3.01 19.27 -21.99
N GLU A 29 3.89 18.39 -21.49
CA GLU A 29 4.93 17.72 -22.29
C GLU A 29 4.34 16.77 -23.34
N ALA A 30 3.20 16.16 -23.05
CA ALA A 30 2.49 15.31 -24.01
C ALA A 30 1.67 16.12 -25.02
N VAL A 31 1.14 17.28 -24.62
CA VAL A 31 0.39 18.19 -25.50
C VAL A 31 1.32 18.93 -26.45
N SER A 32 2.52 19.28 -26.00
CA SER A 32 3.51 20.01 -26.80
C SER A 32 4.31 19.12 -27.76
N ASN A 33 4.24 17.79 -27.62
CA ASN A 33 4.98 16.85 -28.47
C ASN A 33 4.08 15.72 -28.99
N ASP A 34 3.56 15.93 -30.19
CA ASP A 34 2.61 15.05 -30.87
C ASP A 34 3.18 13.63 -31.13
N THR A 35 4.51 13.55 -31.30
CA THR A 35 5.24 12.28 -31.44
C THR A 35 5.18 11.45 -30.15
N LEU A 36 5.27 12.12 -29.00
CA LEU A 36 5.23 11.53 -27.67
C LEU A 36 3.81 11.08 -27.31
N ALA A 37 2.79 11.86 -27.70
CA ALA A 37 1.38 11.49 -27.56
C ALA A 37 1.02 10.24 -28.37
N ARG A 38 1.42 10.18 -29.65
CA ARG A 38 1.18 9.01 -30.51
C ARG A 38 1.90 7.76 -30.00
N LYS A 39 3.13 7.90 -29.51
CA LYS A 39 3.90 6.78 -28.95
C LYS A 39 3.27 6.22 -27.68
N ARG A 40 2.67 7.07 -26.83
CA ARG A 40 1.95 6.62 -25.62
C ARG A 40 0.75 5.74 -25.96
N GLY A 41 -0.11 6.19 -26.88
CA GLY A 41 -1.30 5.42 -27.28
C GLY A 41 -0.97 4.10 -27.97
N HIS A 42 0.20 4.00 -28.63
CA HIS A 42 0.63 2.78 -29.33
C HIS A 42 1.30 1.74 -28.43
N VAL A 43 1.80 2.13 -27.26
CA VAL A 43 2.49 1.23 -26.32
C VAL A 43 1.55 0.74 -25.22
N GLU A 44 0.38 1.36 -25.06
CA GLU A 44 -0.62 0.96 -24.07
C GLU A 44 -1.15 -0.45 -24.36
N ARG A 45 -0.83 -1.38 -23.44
CA ARG A 45 -1.33 -2.77 -23.45
C ARG A 45 -2.62 -2.89 -22.65
N GLU A 46 -3.32 -4.01 -22.81
CA GLU A 46 -4.66 -4.27 -22.25
C GLU A 46 -4.80 -4.04 -20.72
N HIS A 47 -3.69 -4.04 -19.96
CA HIS A 47 -3.67 -3.81 -18.51
C HIS A 47 -2.67 -2.74 -18.06
N GLU A 48 -2.17 -1.95 -19.01
CA GLU A 48 -1.30 -0.81 -18.76
C GLU A 48 -2.12 0.47 -18.88
N THR A 49 -1.87 1.43 -18.00
CA THR A 49 -2.48 2.76 -18.07
C THR A 49 -1.39 3.79 -17.89
N TYR A 50 -1.30 4.72 -18.84
CA TYR A 50 -0.36 5.83 -18.77
C TYR A 50 -1.00 7.02 -18.04
N MET A 51 -0.33 7.49 -16.98
CA MET A 51 -0.76 8.63 -16.18
C MET A 51 0.32 9.72 -16.14
N THR A 52 -0.10 10.97 -16.02
CA THR A 52 0.79 12.13 -15.86
C THR A 52 0.78 12.59 -14.42
N TYR A 53 1.86 13.22 -13.95
CA TYR A 53 1.95 13.69 -12.56
C TYR A 53 0.81 14.64 -12.17
N ASP A 54 0.35 15.47 -13.10
CA ASP A 54 -0.73 16.45 -12.86
C ASP A 54 -2.11 15.81 -12.59
N ARG A 55 -2.24 14.49 -12.79
CA ARG A 55 -3.47 13.74 -12.46
C ARG A 55 -3.43 13.10 -11.09
N LEU A 56 -2.28 13.14 -10.42
CA LEU A 56 -2.16 12.62 -9.06
C LEU A 56 -2.83 13.61 -8.11
N VAL A 57 -3.92 13.15 -7.52
CA VAL A 57 -4.59 13.84 -6.43
C VAL A 57 -4.63 12.90 -5.22
N PRO A 58 -4.52 13.43 -3.99
CA PRO A 58 -4.70 12.62 -2.80
C PRO A 58 -6.09 11.99 -2.82
N ASP A 59 -6.16 10.67 -2.66
CA ASP A 59 -7.41 9.96 -2.44
C ASP A 59 -7.62 9.76 -0.94
N TYR A 60 -8.70 10.32 -0.40
CA TYR A 60 -9.06 10.19 1.01
C TYR A 60 -9.22 8.73 1.43
N MET A 61 -9.70 7.86 0.53
CA MET A 61 -9.88 6.44 0.80
C MET A 61 -8.54 5.72 1.04
N LEU A 62 -7.44 6.29 0.54
CA LEU A 62 -6.09 5.75 0.67
C LEU A 62 -5.27 6.41 1.78
N LYS A 63 -5.89 7.24 2.64
CA LYS A 63 -5.20 7.98 3.71
C LYS A 63 -4.47 7.09 4.72
N ASN A 64 -4.84 5.81 4.80
CA ASN A 64 -4.26 4.84 5.74
C ASN A 64 -3.29 3.85 5.05
N GLU A 65 -3.06 4.00 3.75
CA GLU A 65 -2.21 3.06 3.02
C GLU A 65 -0.74 3.20 3.39
N MET A 66 -0.10 2.06 3.63
CA MET A 66 1.29 1.97 4.07
C MET A 66 2.19 1.62 2.89
N CYS A 67 3.45 2.05 2.93
CA CYS A 67 4.44 1.57 1.98
C CYS A 67 5.10 0.31 2.54
N VAL A 68 5.08 -0.78 1.77
CA VAL A 68 5.70 -2.05 2.13
C VAL A 68 6.64 -2.53 1.03
N LYS A 69 7.73 -3.15 1.44
CA LYS A 69 8.70 -3.82 0.57
C LYS A 69 8.59 -5.33 0.75
N ARG A 70 8.49 -6.06 -0.35
CA ARG A 70 8.54 -7.52 -0.33
C ARG A 70 9.94 -8.01 0.02
N GLU A 71 10.03 -8.92 0.98
CA GLU A 71 11.23 -9.68 1.35
C GLU A 71 10.91 -11.18 1.33
N ASP A 72 11.91 -12.05 1.49
CA ASP A 72 11.71 -13.50 1.30
C ASP A 72 10.79 -14.17 2.32
N ASP A 73 10.73 -13.59 3.51
CA ASP A 73 10.02 -14.04 4.70
C ASP A 73 8.76 -13.19 5.00
N GLY A 74 8.34 -12.29 4.09
CA GLY A 74 7.12 -11.49 4.25
C GLY A 74 7.19 -10.08 3.66
N TYR A 75 6.49 -9.15 4.30
CA TYR A 75 6.43 -7.75 3.89
C TYR A 75 7.03 -6.85 4.96
N LYS A 76 8.08 -6.11 4.62
CA LYS A 76 8.69 -5.12 5.50
C LYS A 76 7.98 -3.78 5.32
N VAL A 77 7.47 -3.20 6.40
CA VAL A 77 6.89 -1.85 6.35
C VAL A 77 8.02 -0.83 6.25
N ILE A 78 7.96 0.01 5.21
CA ILE A 78 8.96 1.05 4.92
C ILE A 78 8.53 2.39 5.54
N SER A 79 7.27 2.75 5.37
CA SER A 79 6.74 4.01 5.91
C SER A 79 5.25 3.91 6.17
N VAL A 80 4.80 4.63 7.20
CA VAL A 80 3.39 4.80 7.55
C VAL A 80 2.98 6.25 7.33
N PRO A 81 1.74 6.53 6.88
CA PRO A 81 1.28 7.90 6.75
C PRO A 81 0.99 8.51 8.13
N PRO A 82 1.14 9.83 8.34
CA PRO A 82 0.75 10.49 9.59
C PRO A 82 -0.77 10.50 9.81
N THR A 83 -1.53 10.26 8.75
CA THR A 83 -2.99 10.07 8.78
C THR A 83 -3.41 8.66 9.16
N LEU A 84 -2.45 7.77 9.49
CA LEU A 84 -2.75 6.39 9.84
C LEU A 84 -3.66 6.33 11.08
N GLU A 85 -4.88 5.88 10.86
CA GLU A 85 -5.86 5.65 11.91
C GLU A 85 -6.05 4.14 12.12
N ILE A 86 -5.74 3.68 13.33
CA ILE A 86 -6.12 2.33 13.77
C ILE A 86 -7.56 2.39 14.29
N THR A 87 -8.52 2.17 13.38
CA THR A 87 -9.96 2.12 13.71
C THR A 87 -10.53 0.71 13.53
N HIS A 88 -11.72 0.48 14.10
CA HIS A 88 -12.52 -0.74 13.92
C HIS A 88 -12.75 -1.13 12.45
N LEU A 89 -12.69 -0.17 11.52
CA LEU A 89 -12.97 -0.37 10.09
C LEU A 89 -11.72 -0.53 9.22
N SER A 90 -10.57 0.01 9.62
CA SER A 90 -9.38 0.10 8.76
C SER A 90 -8.27 -0.89 9.12
N MET A 91 -8.09 -1.22 10.40
CA MET A 91 -6.98 -2.08 10.85
C MET A 91 -7.34 -3.04 12.00
N MET A 92 -8.55 -2.92 12.57
CA MET A 92 -8.97 -3.67 13.76
C MET A 92 -10.11 -4.65 13.45
N HIS A 93 -10.20 -5.15 12.22
CA HIS A 93 -11.14 -6.22 11.91
C HIS A 93 -10.46 -7.59 12.07
N PRO A 94 -11.03 -8.51 12.87
CA PRO A 94 -10.56 -9.89 13.03
C PRO A 94 -10.14 -10.58 11.72
N SER A 95 -10.88 -10.36 10.63
CA SER A 95 -10.59 -10.98 9.34
C SER A 95 -9.30 -10.47 8.67
N LEU A 96 -8.81 -9.28 9.06
CA LEU A 96 -7.59 -8.68 8.52
C LEU A 96 -6.38 -8.89 9.43
N ALA A 97 -6.58 -9.20 10.71
CA ALA A 97 -5.51 -9.43 11.68
C ALA A 97 -4.46 -10.43 11.21
N LYS A 98 -4.91 -11.51 10.54
CA LYS A 98 -4.02 -12.52 9.95
C LYS A 98 -3.17 -11.96 8.81
N ILE A 99 -3.71 -11.07 7.98
CA ILE A 99 -2.95 -10.38 6.92
C ILE A 99 -1.87 -9.49 7.56
N TYR A 100 -2.23 -8.78 8.63
CA TYR A 100 -1.29 -7.90 9.31
C TYR A 100 -0.12 -8.63 9.99
N SER A 101 -0.29 -9.91 10.35
CA SER A 101 0.80 -10.73 10.90
C SER A 101 1.99 -10.92 9.93
N TYR A 102 1.77 -10.75 8.62
CA TYR A 102 2.83 -10.82 7.60
C TYR A 102 3.64 -9.52 7.47
N PHE A 103 3.20 -8.42 8.10
CA PHE A 103 3.94 -7.17 8.11
C PHE A 103 4.93 -7.10 9.26
N ARG A 104 6.19 -6.77 8.92
CA ARG A 104 7.28 -6.59 9.87
C ARG A 104 7.72 -5.13 9.95
N ASP A 105 8.47 -4.82 11.00
CA ASP A 105 9.11 -3.52 11.22
C ASP A 105 8.15 -2.32 11.32
N MET A 106 6.85 -2.57 11.56
CA MET A 106 5.86 -1.52 11.74
C MET A 106 6.26 -0.51 12.84
N ASN A 107 6.75 -1.01 13.97
CA ASN A 107 7.24 -0.15 15.06
C ASN A 107 8.40 0.75 14.62
N ILE A 108 9.28 0.27 13.75
CA ILE A 108 10.41 1.05 13.21
C ILE A 108 9.87 2.12 12.25
N ALA A 109 8.93 1.74 11.36
CA ALA A 109 8.31 2.66 10.42
C ALA A 109 7.52 3.78 11.11
N ILE A 110 6.83 3.49 12.21
CA ILE A 110 6.12 4.49 13.03
C ILE A 110 7.15 5.45 13.66
N ARG A 111 8.19 4.94 14.34
CA ARG A 111 9.22 5.79 14.98
C ARG A 111 9.98 6.68 14.01
N ASN A 112 10.18 6.22 12.78
CA ASN A 112 10.88 6.99 11.75
C ASN A 112 9.99 8.10 11.13
N ASN A 113 8.69 8.13 11.43
CA ASN A 113 7.78 9.13 10.90
C ASN A 113 7.82 10.43 11.73
N LYS A 114 8.62 11.38 11.26
CA LYS A 114 8.77 12.72 11.86
C LYS A 114 7.50 13.58 11.90
N TYR A 115 6.41 13.14 11.27
CA TYR A 115 5.14 13.87 11.21
C TYR A 115 4.12 13.36 12.25
N LEU A 116 4.46 12.33 13.02
CA LEU A 116 3.65 11.88 14.15
C LEU A 116 4.03 12.68 15.40
N SER A 117 3.02 13.01 16.21
CA SER A 117 3.30 13.44 17.59
C SER A 117 3.76 12.24 18.42
N ASN A 118 4.45 12.51 19.53
CA ASN A 118 4.88 11.46 20.46
C ASN A 118 3.67 10.63 20.96
N GLU A 119 2.54 11.28 21.23
CA GLU A 119 1.30 10.62 21.65
C GLU A 119 0.74 9.69 20.57
N GLN A 120 0.79 10.10 19.31
CA GLN A 120 0.35 9.28 18.18
C GLN A 120 1.28 8.08 17.97
N GLU A 121 2.60 8.30 18.01
CA GLU A 121 3.59 7.24 17.93
C GLU A 121 3.35 6.17 18.99
N GLU A 122 3.27 6.57 20.27
CA GLU A 122 3.05 5.66 21.39
C GLU A 122 1.73 4.90 21.26
N PHE A 123 0.66 5.60 20.87
CA PHE A 123 -0.64 4.98 20.64
C PHE A 123 -0.57 3.91 19.54
N LEU A 124 0.04 4.23 18.40
CA LEU A 124 0.13 3.33 17.25
C LEU A 124 0.99 2.11 17.57
N ILE A 125 2.15 2.28 18.21
CA ILE A 125 3.03 1.17 18.62
C ILE A 125 2.30 0.24 19.59
N ARG A 126 1.69 0.79 20.64
CA ARG A 126 0.95 0.01 21.64
C ARG A 126 -0.19 -0.77 21.00
N ARG A 127 -0.98 -0.13 20.13
CA ARG A 127 -2.13 -0.75 19.47
C ARG A 127 -1.70 -1.81 18.47
N TRP A 128 -0.66 -1.55 17.69
CA TRP A 128 -0.12 -2.51 16.74
C TRP A 128 0.34 -3.79 17.45
N GLN A 129 1.11 -3.65 18.54
CA GLN A 129 1.61 -4.81 19.28
C GLN A 129 0.49 -5.69 19.83
N TYR A 130 -0.58 -5.09 20.35
CA TYR A 130 -1.76 -5.82 20.82
C TYR A 130 -2.37 -6.69 19.71
N TRP A 131 -2.64 -6.09 18.55
CA TRP A 131 -3.27 -6.81 17.43
C TRP A 131 -2.36 -7.85 16.82
N TYR A 132 -1.07 -7.57 16.73
CA TYR A 132 -0.07 -8.52 16.24
C TYR A 132 0.01 -9.77 17.13
N ASN A 133 -0.04 -9.60 18.46
CA ASN A 133 -0.06 -10.72 19.40
C ASN A 133 -1.38 -11.49 19.30
N TRP A 134 -2.51 -10.78 19.31
CA TRP A 134 -3.84 -11.38 19.19
C TRP A 134 -3.99 -12.20 17.90
N ALA A 135 -3.45 -11.71 16.77
CA ALA A 135 -3.46 -12.43 15.49
C ALA A 135 -2.71 -13.76 15.52
N LYS A 136 -1.67 -13.89 16.36
CA LYS A 136 -0.91 -15.14 16.53
C LYS A 136 -1.66 -16.20 17.32
N GLU A 137 -2.59 -15.78 18.17
CA GLU A 137 -3.45 -16.67 18.96
C GLU A 137 -4.63 -17.20 18.14
N LEU A 138 -4.90 -16.63 16.96
CA LEU A 138 -5.95 -17.11 16.07
C LEU A 138 -5.58 -18.47 15.45
N PRO A 139 -6.54 -19.39 15.32
CA PRO A 139 -6.31 -20.65 14.64
C PRO A 139 -5.90 -20.46 13.16
N PRO A 140 -5.17 -21.44 12.59
CA PRO A 140 -4.70 -21.41 11.21
C PRO A 140 -5.83 -21.44 10.18
#